data_AF-A0A2J0MDK1-F1
#
_entry.id   AF-A0A2J0MDK1-F1
#
_cell.length_a   1.000
_cell.length_b   1.000
_cell.length_c   1.000
_cell.angle_alpha   90.00
_cell.angle_beta   90.00
_cell.angle_gamma   90.00
#
_symmetry.space_group_name_H-M   'P 1'
#
loop_
_entity.id
_entity.type
_entity.pdbx_description
1 polymer ?
#
loop_
_entity_poly.entity_id
_entity_poly.type
_entity_poly.pdbx_seq_one_letter_code
_entity_poly.pdbx_strand_id
1 'polypeptide(L)'
;MSKPRQARKTNKKGQALILSYIVILVLLVYSAGLWTKAISEKGITERDQLTAQAFYMAEGANEYAISAFSSAVANFVIPSNIATYNVTTIFTTFGNTTVDTTITRLEAADRLIVEGSTNIYAANYEVISTATHPQNSSIIITVHQIIARRLIPTFQHAVFYDQDLEMLPGPNMTITGRIHSNQDIYMDSSGNTLTVDSTYLHSAGDIFNKRKDASGPPAGTVSIRIDQGGPPTFANMDGLDSSSPTWPTDSTTRWKGTVQSSVHGVTRLTAPAVGSIQPGGYYATQANVSVVNNIIYKGGTALVEGTDYPTGTIATTTSSFYSNREGKFIKMTTLDLNKLAGKTGTCGAGSCPNNMPDNGLLYATRNDISGIQEPGIKLINGSEIARAGGLTVVSNDPVYVKGDYNTVSEQPTSIIADSLNLLSNNWNDTNSTSSLSSRPATATTFNSAFVAGIDNTTTGNYNGGLENYPRLHENWTGRNLTIKGSFVALWNSSVANGGWTYGNPQYTAPNRIWAYNTAFNDPANLPPFTPWAVEAQRIAWWSDLG
;
A
#
# COMPACT_ATOMS: atom_id res chain seq x y z
N MET A 1 50.60 -17.84 -108.21
CA MET A 1 49.50 -16.87 -108.04
C MET A 1 48.52 -17.39 -106.97
N SER A 2 47.79 -16.48 -106.33
CA SER A 2 47.17 -16.50 -104.99
C SER A 2 45.98 -17.45 -104.69
N LYS A 3 45.89 -17.91 -103.41
CA LYS A 3 44.70 -18.15 -102.51
C LYS A 3 43.52 -19.05 -103.00
N PRO A 4 42.69 -19.65 -102.11
CA PRO A 4 42.58 -19.49 -100.65
C PRO A 4 42.62 -20.79 -99.81
N ARG A 5 42.82 -20.60 -98.50
CA ARG A 5 42.83 -21.59 -97.41
C ARG A 5 41.37 -21.99 -97.10
N GLN A 6 40.98 -23.25 -97.30
CA GLN A 6 39.70 -23.76 -96.83
C GLN A 6 39.69 -23.83 -95.29
N ALA A 7 38.84 -23.02 -94.66
CA ALA A 7 38.58 -23.12 -93.23
C ALA A 7 37.84 -24.43 -92.94
N ARG A 8 38.49 -25.33 -92.21
CA ARG A 8 37.89 -26.52 -91.62
C ARG A 8 36.80 -26.07 -90.65
N LYS A 9 35.51 -26.20 -91.02
CA LYS A 9 34.38 -25.98 -90.11
C LYS A 9 34.45 -27.03 -89.00
N THR A 10 35.08 -26.67 -87.89
CA THR A 10 35.03 -27.44 -86.64
C THR A 10 33.58 -27.47 -86.14
N ASN A 11 33.15 -28.62 -85.62
CA ASN A 11 31.78 -28.90 -85.20
C ASN A 11 31.44 -28.16 -83.88
N LYS A 12 31.46 -26.82 -83.92
CA LYS A 12 31.28 -25.91 -82.76
C LYS A 12 29.88 -25.99 -82.12
N LYS A 13 28.90 -26.57 -82.81
CA LYS A 13 27.53 -26.73 -82.30
C LYS A 13 27.40 -27.83 -81.25
N GLY A 14 28.15 -28.94 -81.37
CA GLY A 14 28.12 -30.03 -80.39
C GLY A 14 28.86 -29.71 -79.08
N GLN A 15 29.99 -29.00 -79.17
CA GLN A 15 30.75 -28.55 -77.99
C GLN A 15 30.01 -27.46 -77.20
N ALA A 16 29.33 -26.53 -77.89
CA ALA A 16 28.50 -25.53 -77.24
C ALA A 16 27.32 -26.18 -76.49
N LEU A 17 26.68 -27.20 -77.08
CA LEU A 17 25.57 -27.92 -76.45
C LEU A 17 26.00 -28.63 -75.16
N ILE A 18 27.13 -29.35 -75.19
CA ILE A 18 27.68 -30.06 -74.01
C ILE A 18 28.06 -29.08 -72.90
N LEU A 19 28.71 -27.96 -73.25
CA LEU A 19 29.07 -26.93 -72.28
C LEU A 19 27.82 -26.29 -71.66
N SER A 20 26.79 -26.00 -72.46
CA SER A 20 25.50 -25.49 -71.98
C SER A 20 24.81 -26.48 -71.05
N TYR A 21 24.82 -27.79 -71.35
CA TYR A 21 24.25 -28.81 -70.46
C TYR A 21 25.00 -28.90 -69.13
N ILE A 22 26.34 -28.84 -69.15
CA ILE A 22 27.15 -28.84 -67.92
C ILE A 22 26.86 -27.59 -67.08
N VAL A 23 26.79 -26.41 -67.70
CA VAL A 23 26.46 -25.16 -67.01
C VAL A 23 25.05 -25.20 -66.41
N ILE A 24 24.05 -25.68 -67.15
CA ILE A 24 22.68 -25.84 -66.64
C ILE A 24 22.65 -26.83 -65.47
N LEU A 25 23.39 -27.94 -65.55
CA LEU A 25 23.42 -28.95 -64.49
C LEU A 25 24.09 -28.41 -63.21
N VAL A 26 25.18 -27.65 -63.35
CA VAL A 26 25.80 -26.93 -62.22
C VAL A 26 24.85 -25.90 -61.63
N LEU A 27 24.15 -25.12 -62.46
CA LEU A 27 23.15 -24.15 -61.99
C LEU A 27 21.98 -24.82 -61.27
N LEU A 28 21.49 -25.97 -61.76
CA LEU A 28 20.41 -26.73 -61.11
C LEU A 28 20.82 -27.26 -59.75
N VAL A 29 22.03 -27.83 -59.62
CA VAL A 29 22.57 -28.31 -58.33
C VAL A 29 22.75 -27.15 -57.36
N TYR A 30 23.29 -26.02 -57.84
CA TYR A 30 23.45 -24.82 -57.01
C TYR A 30 22.11 -24.24 -56.56
N SER A 31 21.13 -24.15 -57.47
CA SER A 31 19.76 -23.75 -57.14
C SER A 31 19.13 -24.69 -56.12
N ALA A 32 19.20 -26.01 -56.30
CA ALA A 32 18.67 -26.98 -55.33
C ALA A 32 19.30 -26.80 -53.93
N GLY A 33 20.61 -26.54 -53.86
CA GLY A 33 21.30 -26.21 -52.61
C GLY A 33 20.77 -24.94 -51.95
N LEU A 34 20.57 -23.87 -52.72
CA LEU A 34 20.00 -22.61 -52.22
C LEU A 34 18.54 -22.77 -51.76
N TRP A 35 17.73 -23.52 -52.49
CA TRP A 35 16.34 -23.82 -52.11
C TRP A 35 16.27 -24.62 -50.80
N THR A 36 17.12 -25.64 -50.64
CA THR A 36 17.18 -26.44 -49.41
C THR A 36 17.62 -25.61 -48.22
N LYS A 37 18.64 -24.75 -48.40
CA LYS A 37 19.08 -23.79 -47.39
C LYS A 37 17.95 -22.82 -47.00
N ALA A 38 17.27 -22.22 -47.98
CA ALA A 38 16.18 -21.28 -47.72
C ALA A 38 15.01 -21.91 -46.96
N ILE A 39 14.64 -23.15 -47.29
CA ILE A 39 13.60 -23.90 -46.57
C ILE A 39 14.06 -24.22 -45.14
N SER A 40 15.31 -24.64 -44.96
CA SER A 40 15.88 -24.91 -43.64
C SER A 40 15.93 -23.66 -42.77
N GLU A 41 16.41 -22.53 -43.32
CA GLU A 41 16.45 -21.25 -42.62
C GLU A 41 15.05 -20.76 -42.24
N LYS A 42 14.07 -20.94 -43.13
CA LYS A 42 12.68 -20.63 -42.82
C LYS A 42 12.14 -21.49 -41.68
N GLY A 43 12.37 -22.80 -41.71
CA GLY A 43 11.90 -23.72 -40.65
C GLY A 43 12.55 -23.46 -39.29
N ILE A 44 13.85 -23.12 -39.28
CA ILE A 44 14.57 -22.68 -38.07
C ILE A 44 13.97 -21.38 -37.55
N THR A 45 13.79 -20.39 -38.41
CA THR A 45 13.22 -19.07 -38.03
C THR A 45 11.81 -19.21 -37.47
N GLU A 46 10.97 -20.05 -38.08
CA GLU A 46 9.62 -20.33 -37.57
C GLU A 46 9.69 -21.00 -36.19
N ARG A 47 10.54 -22.03 -36.01
CA ARG A 47 10.71 -22.67 -34.70
C ARG A 47 11.23 -21.70 -33.64
N ASP A 48 12.18 -20.84 -33.97
CA ASP A 48 12.74 -19.82 -33.08
C ASP A 48 11.65 -18.83 -32.65
N GLN A 49 10.80 -18.41 -33.59
CA GLN A 49 9.66 -17.53 -33.30
C GLN A 49 8.66 -18.19 -32.33
N LEU A 50 8.26 -19.43 -32.56
CA LEU A 50 7.33 -20.15 -31.67
C LEU A 50 7.95 -20.42 -30.29
N THR A 51 9.26 -20.70 -30.26
CA THR A 51 10.02 -20.88 -29.01
C THR A 51 10.05 -19.59 -28.20
N ALA A 52 10.31 -18.45 -28.84
CA ALA A 52 10.25 -17.14 -28.19
C ALA A 52 8.82 -16.83 -27.67
N GLN A 53 7.78 -17.18 -28.42
CA GLN A 53 6.39 -17.02 -27.97
C GLN A 53 6.08 -17.87 -26.72
N ALA A 54 6.51 -19.13 -26.71
CA ALA A 54 6.35 -20.01 -25.54
C ALA A 54 7.12 -19.47 -24.32
N PHE A 55 8.33 -18.97 -24.54
CA PHE A 55 9.13 -18.34 -23.49
C PHE A 55 8.41 -17.12 -22.88
N TYR A 56 7.93 -16.18 -23.70
CA TYR A 56 7.20 -15.01 -23.19
C TYR A 56 5.87 -15.37 -22.51
N MET A 57 5.19 -16.45 -22.94
CA MET A 57 4.03 -16.96 -22.22
C MET A 57 4.41 -17.50 -20.84
N ALA A 58 5.50 -18.27 -20.73
CA ALA A 58 5.98 -18.78 -19.44
C ALA A 58 6.43 -17.65 -18.51
N GLU A 59 7.21 -16.69 -19.02
CA GLU A 59 7.67 -15.52 -18.25
C GLU A 59 6.50 -14.63 -17.80
N GLY A 60 5.56 -14.33 -18.71
CA GLY A 60 4.37 -13.55 -18.37
C GLY A 60 3.48 -14.24 -17.33
N ALA A 61 3.35 -15.56 -17.38
CA ALA A 61 2.63 -16.32 -16.37
C ALA A 61 3.36 -16.30 -15.01
N ASN A 62 4.69 -16.37 -15.02
CA ASN A 62 5.53 -16.29 -13.82
C ASN A 62 5.33 -14.96 -13.09
N GLU A 63 5.44 -13.84 -13.82
CA GLU A 63 5.25 -12.50 -13.27
C GLU A 63 3.82 -12.26 -12.78
N TYR A 64 2.82 -12.72 -13.53
CA TYR A 64 1.42 -12.66 -13.09
C TYR A 64 1.21 -13.46 -11.79
N ALA A 65 1.78 -14.66 -11.69
CA ALA A 65 1.66 -15.50 -10.51
C ALA A 65 2.33 -14.87 -9.28
N ILE A 66 3.50 -14.24 -9.44
CA ILE A 66 4.18 -13.51 -8.35
C ILE A 66 3.34 -12.33 -7.86
N SER A 67 2.73 -11.57 -8.78
CA SER A 67 1.82 -10.48 -8.43
C SER A 67 0.58 -11.00 -7.70
N ALA A 68 -0.06 -12.06 -8.21
CA ALA A 68 -1.23 -12.69 -7.60
C ALA A 68 -0.91 -13.25 -6.20
N PHE A 69 0.25 -13.87 -6.03
CA PHE A 69 0.74 -14.37 -4.74
C PHE A 69 0.95 -13.25 -3.73
N SER A 70 1.67 -12.19 -4.12
CA SER A 70 1.94 -11.05 -3.25
C SER A 70 0.65 -10.36 -2.82
N SER A 71 -0.30 -10.20 -3.76
CA SER A 71 -1.63 -9.66 -3.50
C SER A 71 -2.45 -10.55 -2.56
N ALA A 72 -2.45 -11.87 -2.77
CA ALA A 72 -3.17 -12.81 -1.92
C ALA A 72 -2.64 -12.82 -0.48
N VAL A 73 -1.31 -12.72 -0.29
CA VAL A 73 -0.69 -12.60 1.04
C VAL A 73 -1.05 -11.26 1.69
N ALA A 74 -0.89 -10.14 0.98
CA ALA A 74 -1.16 -8.81 1.51
C ALA A 74 -2.64 -8.63 1.91
N ASN A 75 -3.56 -9.27 1.19
CA ASN A 75 -5.00 -9.22 1.44
C ASN A 75 -5.51 -10.32 2.38
N PHE A 76 -4.62 -11.09 3.02
CA PHE A 76 -4.97 -12.18 3.93
C PHE A 76 -5.86 -13.27 3.28
N VAL A 77 -5.83 -13.40 1.95
CA VAL A 77 -6.55 -14.44 1.21
C VAL A 77 -5.89 -15.80 1.42
N ILE A 78 -4.56 -15.79 1.52
CA ILE A 78 -3.76 -16.96 1.88
C ILE A 78 -2.86 -16.61 3.08
N PRO A 79 -2.52 -17.59 3.94
CA PRO A 79 -1.60 -17.33 5.02
C PRO A 79 -0.22 -16.99 4.46
N SER A 80 0.50 -16.08 5.12
CA SER A 80 1.81 -15.64 4.65
C SER A 80 2.81 -16.79 4.57
N ASN A 81 2.69 -17.78 5.44
CA ASN A 81 3.57 -18.94 5.54
C ASN A 81 3.13 -20.15 4.67
N ILE A 82 2.22 -19.95 3.71
CA ILE A 82 1.71 -21.00 2.81
C ILE A 82 2.86 -21.81 2.19
N ALA A 83 2.72 -23.13 2.15
CA ALA A 83 3.73 -24.03 1.60
C ALA A 83 3.73 -24.06 0.07
N THR A 84 2.54 -24.11 -0.54
CA THR A 84 2.35 -24.14 -1.99
C THR A 84 1.15 -23.30 -2.40
N TYR A 85 1.28 -22.56 -3.50
CA TYR A 85 0.21 -21.76 -4.09
C TYR A 85 0.23 -21.91 -5.61
N ASN A 86 -0.92 -22.19 -6.22
CA ASN A 86 -1.05 -22.43 -7.65
C ASN A 86 -1.82 -21.31 -8.32
N VAL A 87 -1.35 -20.85 -9.47
CA VAL A 87 -1.97 -19.80 -10.26
C VAL A 87 -2.08 -20.25 -11.71
N THR A 88 -3.25 -20.07 -12.29
CA THR A 88 -3.52 -20.38 -13.70
C THR A 88 -3.67 -19.06 -14.48
N THR A 89 -2.86 -18.89 -15.52
CA THR A 89 -2.90 -17.70 -16.39
C THR A 89 -3.44 -18.09 -17.77
N ILE A 90 -4.40 -17.30 -18.29
CA ILE A 90 -5.01 -17.52 -19.61
C ILE A 90 -4.55 -16.43 -20.57
N PHE A 91 -3.93 -16.84 -21.68
CA PHE A 91 -3.47 -15.95 -22.75
C PHE A 91 -4.45 -15.93 -23.92
N THR A 92 -5.29 -14.90 -23.97
CA THR A 92 -6.30 -14.73 -25.04
C THR A 92 -5.68 -14.49 -26.42
N THR A 93 -4.54 -13.80 -26.48
CA THR A 93 -3.76 -13.56 -27.70
C THR A 93 -3.19 -14.83 -28.31
N PHE A 94 -3.07 -15.91 -27.53
CA PHE A 94 -2.57 -17.23 -27.94
C PHE A 94 -3.69 -18.27 -27.93
N GLY A 95 -4.90 -17.90 -28.38
CA GLY A 95 -6.01 -18.85 -28.52
C GLY A 95 -6.51 -19.43 -27.20
N ASN A 96 -6.49 -18.62 -26.13
CA ASN A 96 -6.82 -19.02 -24.76
C ASN A 96 -5.90 -20.13 -24.21
N THR A 97 -4.63 -20.12 -24.61
CA THR A 97 -3.60 -21.00 -24.03
C THR A 97 -3.51 -20.74 -22.53
N THR A 98 -3.47 -21.82 -21.76
CA THR A 98 -3.39 -21.78 -20.30
C THR A 98 -1.99 -22.17 -19.85
N VAL A 99 -1.44 -21.44 -18.89
CA VAL A 99 -0.16 -21.75 -18.24
C VAL A 99 -0.40 -21.83 -16.74
N ASP A 100 -0.13 -23.01 -16.18
CA ASP A 100 -0.17 -23.22 -14.74
C ASP A 100 1.19 -22.90 -14.12
N THR A 101 1.17 -22.17 -13.02
CA THR A 101 2.35 -21.76 -12.25
C THR A 101 2.23 -22.25 -10.83
N THR A 102 3.27 -22.91 -10.33
CA THR A 102 3.36 -23.38 -8.94
C THR A 102 4.38 -22.55 -8.18
N ILE A 103 3.98 -22.06 -7.01
CA ILE A 103 4.82 -21.30 -6.08
C ILE A 103 5.04 -22.14 -4.84
N THR A 104 6.29 -22.54 -4.56
CA THR A 104 6.64 -23.43 -3.46
C THR A 104 7.61 -22.77 -2.51
N ARG A 105 7.31 -22.83 -1.21
CA ARG A 105 8.17 -22.30 -0.17
C ARG A 105 9.42 -23.17 -0.02
N LEU A 106 10.59 -22.53 0.07
CA LEU A 106 11.88 -23.21 0.16
C LEU A 106 12.38 -23.43 1.61
N GLU A 107 11.66 -22.89 2.59
CA GLU A 107 12.14 -22.73 3.96
C GLU A 107 11.04 -23.02 4.98
N ALA A 108 11.39 -23.57 6.14
CA ALA A 108 10.42 -23.92 7.18
C ALA A 108 9.90 -22.70 7.97
N ALA A 109 10.72 -21.66 8.14
CA ALA A 109 10.42 -20.46 8.92
C ALA A 109 10.89 -19.19 8.22
N ASP A 110 10.26 -18.06 8.52
CA ASP A 110 10.69 -16.76 8.00
C ASP A 110 11.98 -16.32 8.71
N ARG A 111 12.90 -15.72 7.97
CA ARG A 111 14.10 -15.06 8.52
C ARG A 111 13.77 -13.62 8.88
N LEU A 112 14.32 -13.14 9.98
CA LEU A 112 14.31 -11.71 10.30
C LEU A 112 15.50 -11.01 9.63
N ILE A 113 15.23 -10.04 8.78
CA ILE A 113 16.20 -9.16 8.14
C ILE A 113 16.04 -7.75 8.73
N VAL A 114 17.15 -7.11 9.09
CA VAL A 114 17.14 -5.74 9.60
C VAL A 114 17.73 -4.80 8.56
N GLU A 115 16.94 -3.84 8.11
CA GLU A 115 17.35 -2.80 7.15
C GLU A 115 17.12 -1.42 7.79
N GLY A 116 18.22 -0.79 8.21
CA GLY A 116 18.15 0.41 9.05
C GLY A 116 17.47 0.08 10.38
N SER A 117 16.34 0.75 10.66
CA SER A 117 15.50 0.49 11.85
C SER A 117 14.29 -0.41 11.57
N THR A 118 14.25 -1.05 10.41
CA THR A 118 13.10 -1.86 9.95
C THR A 118 13.37 -3.34 10.06
N ASN A 119 12.40 -4.07 10.61
CA ASN A 119 12.43 -5.51 10.79
C ASN A 119 11.54 -6.17 9.73
N ILE A 120 12.13 -6.99 8.88
CA ILE A 120 11.48 -7.57 7.71
C ILE A 120 11.49 -9.09 7.85
N TYR A 121 10.32 -9.72 7.73
CA TYR A 121 10.22 -11.18 7.70
C TYR A 121 10.29 -11.67 6.27
N ALA A 122 11.35 -12.39 5.94
CA ALA A 122 11.63 -12.85 4.58
C ALA A 122 11.63 -14.38 4.49
N ALA A 123 10.99 -14.92 3.45
CA ALA A 123 11.09 -16.33 3.10
C ALA A 123 11.24 -16.50 1.59
N ASN A 124 12.09 -17.44 1.16
CA ASN A 124 12.27 -17.70 -0.26
C ASN A 124 11.21 -18.67 -0.79
N TYR A 125 10.75 -18.40 -2.01
CA TYR A 125 9.83 -19.23 -2.77
C TYR A 125 10.40 -19.48 -4.18
N GLU A 126 10.25 -20.69 -4.68
CA GLU A 126 10.48 -21.02 -6.09
C GLU A 126 9.15 -20.94 -6.86
N VAL A 127 9.16 -20.26 -7.99
CA VAL A 127 8.03 -20.04 -8.89
C VAL A 127 8.36 -20.73 -10.20
N ILE A 128 7.58 -21.75 -10.56
CA ILE A 128 7.80 -22.56 -11.77
C ILE A 128 6.60 -22.41 -12.70
N SER A 129 6.84 -21.94 -13.92
CA SER A 129 5.83 -21.75 -14.96
C SER A 129 6.21 -22.53 -16.22
N THR A 130 5.33 -23.43 -16.69
CA THR A 130 5.59 -24.24 -17.88
C THR A 130 4.57 -23.93 -18.97
N ALA A 131 5.03 -23.35 -20.08
CA ALA A 131 4.20 -23.04 -21.24
C ALA A 131 4.43 -24.05 -22.37
N THR A 132 3.33 -24.55 -22.94
CA THR A 132 3.34 -25.36 -24.16
C THR A 132 2.78 -24.53 -25.31
N HIS A 133 3.49 -24.47 -26.44
CA HIS A 133 3.05 -23.64 -27.56
C HIS A 133 1.76 -24.21 -28.22
N PRO A 134 0.70 -23.40 -28.43
CA PRO A 134 -0.58 -23.92 -28.94
C PRO A 134 -0.53 -24.47 -30.37
N GLN A 135 0.37 -23.94 -31.21
CA GLN A 135 0.53 -24.39 -32.59
C GLN A 135 1.52 -25.55 -32.73
N ASN A 136 2.34 -25.81 -31.72
CA ASN A 136 3.35 -26.87 -31.74
C ASN A 136 3.61 -27.39 -30.33
N SER A 137 2.93 -28.47 -29.96
CA SER A 137 3.01 -29.07 -28.63
C SER A 137 4.38 -29.67 -28.28
N SER A 138 5.30 -29.77 -29.25
CA SER A 138 6.68 -30.18 -28.99
C SER A 138 7.57 -29.03 -28.48
N ILE A 139 7.05 -27.80 -28.45
CA ILE A 139 7.74 -26.63 -27.88
C ILE A 139 7.16 -26.41 -26.48
N ILE A 140 7.97 -26.77 -25.48
CA ILE A 140 7.66 -26.63 -24.06
C ILE A 140 8.79 -25.83 -23.44
N ILE A 141 8.45 -24.75 -22.75
CA ILE A 141 9.42 -23.90 -22.05
C ILE A 141 9.02 -23.82 -20.58
N THR A 142 9.98 -24.08 -19.71
CA THR A 142 9.82 -23.90 -18.26
C THR A 142 10.69 -22.74 -17.81
N VAL A 143 10.08 -21.81 -17.08
CA VAL A 143 10.74 -20.68 -16.43
C VAL A 143 10.70 -20.90 -14.93
N HIS A 144 11.85 -20.69 -14.29
CA HIS A 144 12.01 -20.74 -12.85
C HIS A 144 12.43 -19.36 -12.33
N GLN A 145 11.86 -18.97 -11.19
CA GLN A 145 12.26 -17.78 -10.47
C GLN A 145 12.29 -18.06 -8.97
N ILE A 146 13.38 -17.68 -8.30
CA ILE A 146 13.40 -17.61 -6.84
C ILE A 146 13.08 -16.18 -6.45
N ILE A 147 12.05 -16.00 -5.63
CA ILE A 147 11.71 -14.74 -5.00
C ILE A 147 11.93 -14.81 -3.49
N ALA A 148 12.31 -13.70 -2.87
CA ALA A 148 12.17 -13.49 -1.44
C ALA A 148 10.85 -12.74 -1.20
N ARG A 149 9.88 -13.41 -0.59
CA ARG A 149 8.67 -12.76 -0.06
C ARG A 149 9.06 -12.04 1.22
N ARG A 150 8.99 -10.71 1.20
CA ARG A 150 9.38 -9.81 2.29
C ARG A 150 8.12 -9.18 2.89
N LEU A 151 7.87 -9.42 4.16
CA LEU A 151 6.80 -8.79 4.94
C LEU A 151 7.37 -7.64 5.74
N ILE A 152 6.90 -6.44 5.45
CA ILE A 152 7.33 -5.20 6.09
C ILE A 152 6.13 -4.68 6.89
N PRO A 153 6.20 -4.61 8.23
CA PRO A 153 5.08 -4.04 9.00
C PRO A 153 4.87 -2.59 8.59
N THR A 154 3.64 -2.22 8.25
CA THR A 154 3.34 -0.86 7.81
C THR A 154 3.64 0.16 8.90
N PHE A 155 3.43 -0.21 10.16
CA PHE A 155 3.68 0.65 11.32
C PHE A 155 5.16 0.85 11.66
N GLN A 156 6.09 0.24 10.92
CA GLN A 156 7.50 0.64 10.95
C GLN A 156 7.81 1.87 10.07
N HIS A 157 6.76 2.51 9.54
CA HIS A 157 6.82 3.81 8.90
C HIS A 157 6.08 4.84 9.75
N ALA A 158 6.61 6.06 9.80
CA ALA A 158 5.86 7.20 10.29
C ALA A 158 4.68 7.52 9.36
N VAL A 159 4.94 7.42 8.04
CA VAL A 159 3.96 7.66 6.99
C VAL A 159 4.11 6.60 5.91
N PHE A 160 3.03 5.91 5.57
CA PHE A 160 2.97 4.96 4.46
C PHE A 160 1.70 5.17 3.66
N TYR A 161 1.81 5.51 2.38
CA TYR A 161 0.65 5.72 1.51
C TYR A 161 0.69 4.73 0.34
N ASP A 162 -0.44 4.06 0.06
CA ASP A 162 -0.61 3.26 -1.16
C ASP A 162 -0.89 4.15 -2.40
N GLN A 163 -1.32 5.39 -2.15
CA GLN A 163 -1.63 6.43 -3.14
C GLN A 163 -0.68 7.62 -3.00
N ASP A 164 -0.96 8.73 -3.70
CA ASP A 164 -0.12 9.93 -3.59
C ASP A 164 -0.12 10.50 -2.17
N LEU A 165 1.05 10.85 -1.68
CA LEU A 165 1.22 11.55 -0.40
C LEU A 165 1.36 13.05 -0.64
N GLU A 166 0.55 13.84 0.05
CA GLU A 166 0.67 15.30 0.09
C GLU A 166 0.98 15.76 1.51
N MET A 167 1.99 16.62 1.66
CA MET A 167 2.33 17.25 2.93
C MET A 167 2.41 18.76 2.73
N LEU A 168 1.33 19.47 3.08
CA LEU A 168 1.18 20.91 2.85
C LEU A 168 0.73 21.63 4.15
N PRO A 169 1.47 21.46 5.27
CA PRO A 169 0.95 21.68 6.62
C PRO A 169 0.36 23.06 6.89
N GLY A 170 0.79 24.09 6.15
CA GLY A 170 0.46 25.49 6.37
C GLY A 170 1.42 26.09 7.39
N PRO A 171 1.27 25.88 8.71
CA PRO A 171 2.25 26.24 9.73
C PRO A 171 3.51 25.37 9.72
N ASN A 172 4.52 25.77 10.49
CA ASN A 172 5.72 24.97 10.73
C ASN A 172 5.35 23.58 11.27
N MET A 173 5.94 22.54 10.69
CA MET A 173 5.73 21.16 11.10
C MET A 173 7.03 20.37 10.96
N THR A 174 7.35 19.56 11.96
CA THR A 174 8.42 18.58 11.89
C THR A 174 7.82 17.19 11.93
N ILE A 175 8.26 16.32 11.02
CA ILE A 175 7.90 14.90 11.02
C ILE A 175 9.17 14.06 11.16
N THR A 176 9.08 13.00 11.95
CA THR A 176 10.19 12.08 12.23
C THR A 176 9.83 10.67 11.81
N GLY A 177 10.82 9.88 11.40
CA GLY A 177 10.65 8.48 11.01
C GLY A 177 10.38 8.26 9.52
N ARG A 178 10.33 6.99 9.09
CA ARG A 178 10.34 6.61 7.66
C ARG A 178 9.06 7.07 6.95
N ILE A 179 9.21 7.59 5.73
CA ILE A 179 8.12 8.05 4.88
C ILE A 179 8.19 7.30 3.55
N HIS A 180 7.10 6.64 3.18
CA HIS A 180 6.98 5.89 1.93
C HIS A 180 5.66 6.21 1.22
N SER A 181 5.71 6.33 -0.10
CA SER A 181 4.54 6.36 -0.98
C SER A 181 4.70 5.32 -2.09
N ASN A 182 3.65 4.54 -2.35
CA ASN A 182 3.57 3.66 -3.51
C ASN A 182 3.21 4.41 -4.80
N GLN A 183 2.97 5.71 -4.72
CA GLN A 183 2.78 6.60 -5.87
C GLN A 183 3.61 7.87 -5.61
N ASP A 184 3.15 9.03 -6.05
CA ASP A 184 3.94 10.26 -5.96
C ASP A 184 3.96 10.83 -4.53
N ILE A 185 4.94 11.70 -4.26
CA ILE A 185 5.00 12.55 -3.06
C ILE A 185 5.02 14.01 -3.49
N TYR A 186 4.16 14.83 -2.89
CA TYR A 186 4.09 16.28 -3.10
C TYR A 186 4.31 17.00 -1.76
N MET A 187 5.28 17.91 -1.73
CA MET A 187 5.62 18.66 -0.53
C MET A 187 5.73 20.15 -0.83
N ASP A 188 5.19 20.95 0.09
CA ASP A 188 5.34 22.40 0.18
C ASP A 188 4.92 22.82 1.60
N SER A 189 5.09 24.07 1.98
CA SER A 189 4.70 24.57 3.31
C SER A 189 4.19 26.01 3.31
N SER A 190 3.73 26.51 2.15
CA SER A 190 2.92 27.74 2.02
C SER A 190 3.35 28.90 2.94
N GLY A 191 4.61 29.35 2.81
CA GLY A 191 5.18 30.47 3.56
C GLY A 191 5.86 30.11 4.89
N ASN A 192 5.82 28.85 5.31
CA ASN A 192 6.46 28.33 6.53
C ASN A 192 7.45 27.19 6.18
N THR A 193 7.88 26.40 7.18
CA THR A 193 8.82 25.29 6.99
C THR A 193 8.20 23.92 7.33
N LEU A 194 8.25 22.99 6.38
CA LEU A 194 8.10 21.56 6.63
C LEU A 194 9.50 20.95 6.83
N THR A 195 9.75 20.40 8.01
CA THR A 195 11.00 19.69 8.32
C THR A 195 10.75 18.17 8.31
N VAL A 196 11.43 17.47 7.40
CA VAL A 196 11.44 16.01 7.33
C VAL A 196 12.72 15.50 8.00
N ASP A 197 12.60 15.13 9.27
CA ASP A 197 13.67 14.50 10.05
C ASP A 197 13.61 12.97 9.90
N SER A 198 13.97 12.52 8.70
CA SER A 198 14.04 11.12 8.33
C SER A 198 15.26 10.88 7.45
N THR A 199 15.86 9.70 7.55
CA THR A 199 16.86 9.21 6.57
C THR A 199 16.21 8.28 5.53
N TYR A 200 14.87 8.25 5.47
CA TYR A 200 14.09 7.46 4.53
C TYR A 200 12.85 8.25 4.10
N LEU A 201 12.92 8.89 2.93
CA LEU A 201 11.82 9.56 2.23
C LEU A 201 11.75 9.00 0.80
N HIS A 202 10.98 7.93 0.63
CA HIS A 202 10.99 7.14 -0.60
C HIS A 202 9.64 7.14 -1.30
N SER A 203 9.67 7.18 -2.63
CA SER A 203 8.49 7.18 -3.51
C SER A 203 8.67 6.13 -4.60
N ALA A 204 7.70 5.24 -4.77
CA ALA A 204 7.66 4.35 -5.93
C ALA A 204 7.18 5.07 -7.21
N GLY A 205 6.70 6.31 -7.08
CA GLY A 205 6.48 7.25 -8.16
C GLY A 205 7.54 8.34 -8.18
N ASP A 206 7.11 9.58 -8.38
CA ASP A 206 7.94 10.78 -8.35
C ASP A 206 7.87 11.50 -6.98
N ILE A 207 8.80 12.43 -6.76
CA ILE A 207 8.82 13.34 -5.62
C ILE A 207 8.87 14.77 -6.15
N PHE A 208 7.90 15.59 -5.76
CA PHE A 208 7.71 16.96 -6.23
C PHE A 208 7.80 17.99 -5.09
N ASN A 209 8.42 19.13 -5.38
CA ASN A 209 8.41 20.31 -4.52
C ASN A 209 7.39 21.33 -5.03
N LYS A 210 6.12 20.97 -4.90
CA LYS A 210 4.95 21.76 -5.33
C LYS A 210 3.68 21.16 -4.74
N ARG A 211 2.59 21.89 -4.87
CA ARG A 211 1.26 21.38 -4.57
C ARG A 211 0.72 20.54 -5.74
N LYS A 212 -0.10 19.53 -5.45
CA LYS A 212 -0.77 18.73 -6.48
C LYS A 212 -2.01 19.42 -7.06
N ASP A 213 -2.74 20.18 -6.24
CA ASP A 213 -3.99 20.86 -6.62
C ASP A 213 -3.78 22.14 -7.45
N ALA A 214 -2.57 22.69 -7.48
CA ALA A 214 -2.29 23.99 -8.09
C ALA A 214 -0.98 23.99 -8.90
N SER A 215 -0.92 24.82 -9.94
CA SER A 215 0.22 24.92 -10.86
C SER A 215 1.24 26.01 -10.48
N GLY A 216 1.27 26.45 -9.22
CA GLY A 216 2.18 27.49 -8.74
C GLY A 216 3.52 26.94 -8.26
N PRO A 217 4.58 27.79 -8.18
CA PRO A 217 5.84 27.40 -7.53
C PRO A 217 5.60 27.10 -6.04
N PRO A 218 6.48 26.31 -5.40
CA PRO A 218 6.42 26.09 -3.96
C PRO A 218 6.50 27.43 -3.22
N ALA A 219 5.62 27.63 -2.25
CA ALA A 219 5.50 28.88 -1.52
C ALA A 219 6.17 28.85 -0.14
N GLY A 220 6.58 27.67 0.34
CA GLY A 220 7.31 27.47 1.59
C GLY A 220 8.64 26.72 1.42
N THR A 221 9.28 26.43 2.55
CA THR A 221 10.54 25.68 2.63
C THR A 221 10.30 24.24 3.05
N VAL A 222 10.69 23.28 2.21
CA VAL A 222 10.79 21.86 2.58
C VAL A 222 12.25 21.54 2.90
N SER A 223 12.54 21.24 4.16
CA SER A 223 13.89 20.95 4.67
C SER A 223 14.01 19.49 5.09
N ILE A 224 14.88 18.73 4.42
CA ILE A 224 14.96 17.27 4.57
C ILE A 224 16.34 16.90 5.14
N ARG A 225 16.34 15.95 6.08
CA ARG A 225 17.56 15.47 6.71
C ARG A 225 18.51 14.78 5.72
N ILE A 226 19.79 15.06 5.88
CA ILE A 226 20.88 14.43 5.14
C ILE A 226 21.30 13.15 5.87
N ASP A 227 21.46 12.04 5.13
CA ASP A 227 22.00 10.81 5.71
C ASP A 227 23.52 10.91 5.89
N GLN A 228 23.95 11.23 7.11
CA GLN A 228 25.36 11.33 7.47
C GLN A 228 25.60 11.03 8.94
N GLY A 229 26.84 10.67 9.28
CA GLY A 229 27.27 10.54 10.67
C GLY A 229 27.26 11.88 11.42
N GLY A 230 27.05 11.82 12.74
CA GLY A 230 27.00 13.00 13.61
C GLY A 230 25.58 13.54 13.84
N PRO A 231 25.46 14.78 14.36
CA PRO A 231 24.17 15.41 14.59
C PRO A 231 23.36 15.60 13.28
N PRO A 232 22.01 15.56 13.35
CA PRO A 232 21.17 15.80 12.18
C PRO A 232 21.45 17.17 11.54
N THR A 233 21.63 17.16 10.21
CA THR A 233 21.69 18.35 9.37
C THR A 233 20.67 18.22 8.25
N PHE A 234 20.24 19.36 7.69
CA PHE A 234 19.14 19.42 6.74
C PHE A 234 19.55 20.20 5.50
N ALA A 235 19.02 19.77 4.35
CA ALA A 235 19.11 20.49 3.08
C ALA A 235 17.71 20.74 2.53
N ASN A 236 17.51 21.94 1.99
CA ASN A 236 16.24 22.32 1.42
C ASN A 236 16.05 21.70 0.03
N MET A 237 14.79 21.44 -0.33
CA MET A 237 14.46 21.07 -1.70
C MET A 237 14.76 22.20 -2.67
N ASP A 238 14.47 23.47 -2.35
CA ASP A 238 14.79 24.65 -3.17
C ASP A 238 14.46 24.46 -4.67
N GLY A 239 13.27 23.91 -4.96
CA GLY A 239 12.82 23.57 -6.32
C GLY A 239 13.45 22.33 -6.98
N LEU A 240 14.44 21.67 -6.36
CA LEU A 240 14.95 20.39 -6.84
C LEU A 240 13.94 19.28 -6.57
N ASP A 241 13.44 18.67 -7.65
CA ASP A 241 12.48 17.58 -7.60
C ASP A 241 12.60 16.66 -8.83
N SER A 242 11.71 15.66 -8.94
CA SER A 242 11.76 14.63 -9.98
C SER A 242 11.55 15.14 -11.40
N SER A 243 11.08 16.38 -11.58
CA SER A 243 10.99 17.02 -12.90
C SER A 243 12.34 17.48 -13.44
N SER A 244 13.38 17.52 -12.61
CA SER A 244 14.73 17.89 -13.03
C SER A 244 15.39 16.77 -13.86
N PRO A 245 15.99 17.08 -15.04
CA PRO A 245 16.75 16.10 -15.81
C PRO A 245 17.93 15.47 -15.05
N THR A 246 18.43 16.15 -14.01
CA THR A 246 19.56 15.71 -13.17
C THR A 246 19.12 15.11 -11.84
N TRP A 247 17.81 14.90 -11.64
CA TRP A 247 17.22 14.43 -10.39
C TRP A 247 17.92 13.20 -9.77
N PRO A 248 18.24 12.12 -10.52
CA PRO A 248 18.87 10.93 -9.92
C PRO A 248 20.20 11.24 -9.21
N THR A 249 21.02 12.10 -9.83
CA THR A 249 22.34 12.47 -9.30
C THR A 249 22.23 13.53 -8.22
N ASP A 250 21.41 14.56 -8.45
CA ASP A 250 21.33 15.73 -7.56
C ASP A 250 20.66 15.38 -6.22
N SER A 251 19.62 14.54 -6.24
CA SER A 251 18.95 14.08 -5.01
C SER A 251 19.90 13.24 -4.15
N THR A 252 20.58 12.25 -4.77
CA THR A 252 21.58 11.42 -4.10
C THR A 252 22.72 12.27 -3.54
N THR A 253 23.20 13.28 -4.28
CA THR A 253 24.28 14.16 -3.82
C THR A 253 23.85 15.04 -2.65
N ARG A 254 22.65 15.64 -2.74
CA ARG A 254 22.15 16.59 -1.75
C ARG A 254 21.79 15.92 -0.43
N TRP A 255 21.13 14.77 -0.48
CA TRP A 255 20.60 14.10 0.71
C TRP A 255 21.25 12.76 1.04
N LYS A 256 22.28 12.35 0.29
CA LYS A 256 23.10 11.15 0.54
C LYS A 256 22.30 9.84 0.66
N GLY A 257 21.20 9.75 -0.10
CA GLY A 257 20.34 8.56 -0.13
C GLY A 257 19.05 8.67 0.69
N THR A 258 18.83 9.73 1.48
CA THR A 258 17.54 9.93 2.17
C THR A 258 16.36 10.00 1.20
N VAL A 259 16.54 10.66 0.05
CA VAL A 259 15.47 10.98 -0.89
C VAL A 259 15.64 10.13 -2.14
N GLN A 260 14.69 9.21 -2.35
CA GLN A 260 14.72 8.28 -3.49
C GLN A 260 13.34 8.15 -4.12
N SER A 261 13.27 8.31 -5.45
CA SER A 261 12.07 8.05 -6.24
C SER A 261 12.21 6.77 -7.09
N SER A 262 11.22 6.46 -7.93
CA SER A 262 11.21 5.30 -8.83
C SER A 262 12.49 5.09 -9.63
N VAL A 263 13.11 6.18 -10.13
CA VAL A 263 14.36 6.14 -10.91
C VAL A 263 15.58 5.65 -10.11
N HIS A 264 15.47 5.60 -8.78
CA HIS A 264 16.48 5.03 -7.88
C HIS A 264 16.21 3.55 -7.55
N GLY A 265 15.17 2.95 -8.14
CA GLY A 265 14.79 1.55 -7.92
C GLY A 265 13.79 1.33 -6.77
N VAL A 266 13.15 2.38 -6.25
CA VAL A 266 12.05 2.23 -5.29
C VAL A 266 10.85 1.62 -6.02
N THR A 267 10.33 0.51 -5.52
CA THR A 267 9.20 -0.20 -6.11
C THR A 267 7.95 -0.10 -5.25
N ARG A 268 6.78 -0.31 -5.87
CA ARG A 268 5.50 -0.36 -5.16
C ARG A 268 5.47 -1.58 -4.26
N LEU A 269 5.07 -1.39 -3.01
CA LEU A 269 4.89 -2.45 -2.03
C LEU A 269 3.42 -2.89 -2.04
N THR A 270 3.15 -4.18 -2.14
CA THR A 270 1.76 -4.66 -2.19
C THR A 270 1.12 -4.54 -0.81
N ALA A 271 0.10 -3.70 -0.66
CA ALA A 271 -0.55 -3.44 0.63
C ALA A 271 -1.96 -4.07 0.71
N PRO A 272 -2.52 -4.26 1.92
CA PRO A 272 -3.89 -4.73 2.09
C PRO A 272 -4.91 -3.76 1.50
N ALA A 273 -5.91 -4.29 0.81
CA ALA A 273 -7.02 -3.53 0.26
C ALA A 273 -8.14 -3.32 1.30
N VAL A 274 -9.02 -2.36 1.00
CA VAL A 274 -10.20 -2.01 1.82
C VAL A 274 -11.14 -3.20 2.09
N GLY A 275 -11.12 -4.23 1.23
CA GLY A 275 -11.88 -5.47 1.44
C GLY A 275 -11.56 -6.18 2.76
N SER A 276 -10.34 -5.99 3.30
CA SER A 276 -9.92 -6.60 4.56
C SER A 276 -10.71 -6.12 5.78
N ILE A 277 -11.24 -4.89 5.74
CA ILE A 277 -11.98 -4.26 6.85
C ILE A 277 -13.51 -4.35 6.70
N GLN A 278 -14.02 -4.81 5.55
CA GLN A 278 -15.46 -4.91 5.29
C GLN A 278 -16.12 -5.98 6.19
N PRO A 279 -17.44 -5.90 6.40
CA PRO A 279 -18.17 -6.97 7.08
C PRO A 279 -17.93 -8.32 6.38
N GLY A 280 -17.51 -9.33 7.14
CA GLY A 280 -17.11 -10.64 6.59
C GLY A 280 -15.68 -10.71 6.04
N GLY A 281 -14.94 -9.60 6.04
CA GLY A 281 -13.50 -9.55 5.72
C GLY A 281 -12.61 -10.13 6.82
N TYR A 282 -11.28 -10.07 6.60
CA TYR A 282 -10.29 -10.64 7.52
C TYR A 282 -10.47 -10.15 8.96
N TYR A 283 -10.48 -8.84 9.20
CA TYR A 283 -10.55 -8.33 10.58
C TYR A 283 -11.88 -8.65 11.25
N ALA A 284 -12.99 -8.64 10.51
CA ALA A 284 -14.30 -9.00 11.05
C ALA A 284 -14.36 -10.49 11.47
N THR A 285 -13.78 -11.38 10.66
CA THR A 285 -13.78 -12.83 10.92
C THR A 285 -12.81 -13.27 12.02
N GLN A 286 -11.73 -12.51 12.23
CA GLN A 286 -10.74 -12.81 13.27
C GLN A 286 -11.03 -12.15 14.62
N ALA A 287 -12.03 -11.25 14.71
CA ALA A 287 -12.29 -10.48 15.92
C ALA A 287 -12.76 -11.37 17.09
N ASN A 288 -12.14 -11.22 18.27
CA ASN A 288 -12.63 -11.85 19.49
C ASN A 288 -13.83 -11.07 20.07
N VAL A 289 -13.82 -9.75 19.93
CA VAL A 289 -14.94 -8.87 20.29
C VAL A 289 -15.43 -8.17 19.04
N SER A 290 -16.72 -8.24 18.77
CA SER A 290 -17.36 -7.48 17.71
C SER A 290 -18.50 -6.61 18.24
N VAL A 291 -18.68 -5.44 17.63
CA VAL A 291 -19.77 -4.51 17.93
C VAL A 291 -20.58 -4.32 16.67
N VAL A 292 -21.81 -4.82 16.66
CA VAL A 292 -22.70 -4.74 15.48
C VAL A 292 -23.99 -4.06 15.91
N ASN A 293 -24.29 -2.91 15.30
CA ASN A 293 -25.53 -2.16 15.58
C ASN A 293 -25.82 -1.95 17.08
N ASN A 294 -24.79 -1.60 17.85
CA ASN A 294 -24.86 -1.34 19.30
C ASN A 294 -25.00 -2.58 20.20
N ILE A 295 -24.77 -3.78 19.65
CA ILE A 295 -24.68 -5.02 20.42
C ILE A 295 -23.23 -5.46 20.45
N ILE A 296 -22.70 -5.73 21.64
CA ILE A 296 -21.35 -6.26 21.84
C ILE A 296 -21.45 -7.79 21.82
N TYR A 297 -20.58 -8.43 21.05
CA TYR A 297 -20.38 -9.88 21.05
C TYR A 297 -18.96 -10.20 21.50
N LYS A 298 -18.78 -11.22 22.34
CA LYS A 298 -17.47 -11.79 22.67
C LYS A 298 -17.47 -13.28 22.41
N GLY A 299 -16.52 -13.76 21.61
CA GLY A 299 -16.48 -15.17 21.18
C GLY A 299 -17.77 -15.64 20.48
N GLY A 300 -18.45 -14.73 19.77
CA GLY A 300 -19.73 -15.00 19.08
C GLY A 300 -20.98 -14.92 19.97
N THR A 301 -20.85 -14.73 21.28
CA THR A 301 -21.99 -14.61 22.21
C THR A 301 -22.33 -13.14 22.45
N ALA A 302 -23.60 -12.77 22.29
CA ALA A 302 -24.07 -11.43 22.60
C ALA A 302 -23.99 -11.17 24.11
N LEU A 303 -23.40 -10.05 24.49
CA LEU A 303 -23.29 -9.61 25.88
C LEU A 303 -24.47 -8.71 26.26
N VAL A 304 -24.85 -8.75 27.53
CA VAL A 304 -26.00 -8.03 28.08
C VAL A 304 -25.55 -6.90 29.00
N GLU A 305 -26.01 -5.68 28.71
CA GLU A 305 -25.74 -4.52 29.54
C GLU A 305 -26.27 -4.67 30.98
N GLY A 306 -25.48 -4.20 31.94
CA GLY A 306 -25.77 -4.32 33.38
C GLY A 306 -25.56 -5.71 33.95
N THR A 307 -25.30 -6.72 33.10
CA THR A 307 -25.04 -8.11 33.52
C THR A 307 -23.61 -8.53 33.17
N ASP A 308 -23.21 -8.37 31.91
CA ASP A 308 -21.89 -8.76 31.42
C ASP A 308 -20.91 -7.57 31.37
N TYR A 309 -21.44 -6.36 31.20
CA TYR A 309 -20.69 -5.11 31.23
C TYR A 309 -21.50 -3.97 31.85
N PRO A 310 -20.87 -2.89 32.36
CA PRO A 310 -21.58 -1.81 33.05
C PRO A 310 -22.55 -1.03 32.15
N THR A 311 -23.61 -0.45 32.73
CA THR A 311 -24.51 0.45 32.00
C THR A 311 -23.79 1.67 31.41
N GLY A 312 -24.14 2.00 30.17
CA GLY A 312 -23.52 3.06 29.37
C GLY A 312 -22.13 2.70 28.87
N THR A 313 -21.80 1.40 28.75
CA THR A 313 -20.59 0.94 28.02
C THR A 313 -20.77 1.16 26.52
N ILE A 314 -21.98 0.94 26.02
CA ILE A 314 -22.37 1.17 24.64
C ILE A 314 -23.57 2.09 24.59
N ALA A 315 -23.52 3.09 23.71
CA ALA A 315 -24.62 4.04 23.54
C ALA A 315 -24.82 4.38 22.07
N THR A 316 -26.08 4.56 21.68
CA THR A 316 -26.43 5.06 20.36
C THR A 316 -26.83 6.52 20.41
N THR A 317 -26.30 7.31 19.49
CA THR A 317 -26.87 8.64 19.21
C THR A 317 -27.16 8.76 17.72
N THR A 318 -28.39 9.13 17.38
CA THR A 318 -28.86 9.20 15.98
C THR A 318 -28.80 10.61 15.39
N SER A 319 -28.77 11.64 16.23
CA SER A 319 -28.90 13.04 15.82
C SER A 319 -28.11 14.01 16.71
N SER A 320 -27.17 13.51 17.51
CA SER A 320 -26.34 14.38 18.35
C SER A 320 -25.10 14.89 17.62
N PHE A 321 -24.56 14.12 16.68
CA PHE A 321 -23.32 14.49 15.98
C PHE A 321 -23.61 14.79 14.51
N TYR A 322 -23.36 16.02 14.09
CA TYR A 322 -23.37 16.45 12.70
C TYR A 322 -21.94 16.62 12.17
N SER A 323 -21.62 15.95 11.07
CA SER A 323 -20.34 16.16 10.38
C SER A 323 -20.49 17.29 9.37
N ASN A 324 -19.84 18.42 9.62
CA ASN A 324 -19.87 19.57 8.71
C ASN A 324 -19.26 19.25 7.34
N ARG A 325 -18.25 18.37 7.31
CA ARG A 325 -17.59 17.91 6.09
C ARG A 325 -18.53 17.07 5.22
N GLU A 326 -19.29 16.18 5.85
CA GLU A 326 -20.18 15.24 5.15
C GLU A 326 -21.57 15.82 4.90
N GLY A 327 -21.94 16.90 5.61
CA GLY A 327 -23.28 17.49 5.55
C GLY A 327 -24.37 16.59 6.11
N LYS A 328 -24.04 15.67 7.03
CA LYS A 328 -24.94 14.62 7.53
C LYS A 328 -24.83 14.43 9.04
N PHE A 329 -25.92 13.94 9.63
CA PHE A 329 -25.88 13.41 10.99
C PHE A 329 -25.26 12.00 11.00
N ILE A 330 -24.40 11.76 11.97
CA ILE A 330 -23.76 10.47 12.18
C ILE A 330 -24.62 9.64 13.13
N LYS A 331 -25.02 8.44 12.68
CA LYS A 331 -25.63 7.43 13.54
C LYS A 331 -24.52 6.73 14.30
N MET A 332 -24.19 7.25 15.48
CA MET A 332 -23.01 6.86 16.24
C MET A 332 -23.26 5.64 17.13
N THR A 333 -22.36 4.67 17.10
CA THR A 333 -22.17 3.72 18.21
C THR A 333 -21.00 4.22 19.05
N THR A 334 -21.28 4.66 20.27
CA THR A 334 -20.26 5.09 21.23
C THR A 334 -19.88 3.94 22.14
N LEU A 335 -18.59 3.63 22.23
CA LEU A 335 -18.01 2.57 23.06
C LEU A 335 -17.07 3.18 24.11
N ASP A 336 -17.35 2.91 25.38
CA ASP A 336 -16.50 3.27 26.52
C ASP A 336 -15.50 2.16 26.82
N LEU A 337 -14.22 2.41 26.53
CA LEU A 337 -13.17 1.39 26.66
C LEU A 337 -12.86 1.03 28.12
N ASN A 338 -13.02 1.98 29.05
CA ASN A 338 -12.79 1.72 30.48
C ASN A 338 -13.90 0.85 31.07
N LYS A 339 -15.16 1.12 30.71
CA LYS A 339 -16.28 0.27 31.14
C LYS A 339 -16.26 -1.10 30.45
N LEU A 340 -15.88 -1.16 29.17
CA LEU A 340 -15.69 -2.44 28.47
C LEU A 340 -14.66 -3.31 29.18
N ALA A 341 -13.59 -2.70 29.70
CA ALA A 341 -12.59 -3.39 30.50
C ALA A 341 -13.01 -3.72 31.95
N GLY A 342 -14.24 -3.38 32.36
CA GLY A 342 -14.73 -3.60 33.72
C GLY A 342 -14.07 -2.72 34.79
N LYS A 343 -13.36 -1.65 34.40
CA LYS A 343 -12.64 -0.78 35.35
C LYS A 343 -13.53 0.18 36.11
N THR A 344 -14.69 0.52 35.55
CA THR A 344 -15.66 1.43 36.16
C THR A 344 -17.08 0.90 36.00
N GLY A 345 -17.96 1.20 36.95
CA GLY A 345 -19.33 0.70 36.97
C GLY A 345 -19.47 -0.74 37.51
N THR A 346 -20.70 -1.26 37.50
CA THR A 346 -21.04 -2.56 38.12
C THR A 346 -21.91 -3.42 37.19
N CYS A 347 -21.86 -4.72 37.44
CA CYS A 347 -22.65 -5.75 36.80
C CYS A 347 -23.49 -6.44 37.86
N GLY A 348 -24.80 -6.18 37.87
CA GLY A 348 -25.66 -6.47 39.01
C GLY A 348 -25.12 -5.82 40.29
N ALA A 349 -24.93 -6.64 41.33
CA ALA A 349 -24.37 -6.20 42.62
C ALA A 349 -22.83 -6.26 42.70
N GLY A 350 -22.13 -6.67 41.63
CA GLY A 350 -20.69 -6.97 41.66
C GLY A 350 -19.86 -6.23 40.62
N SER A 351 -18.56 -6.52 40.60
CA SER A 351 -17.61 -6.06 39.58
C SER A 351 -17.88 -6.74 38.24
N CYS A 352 -17.72 -6.00 37.15
CA CYS A 352 -17.80 -6.57 35.80
C CYS A 352 -16.51 -7.28 35.39
N PRO A 353 -16.61 -8.33 34.54
CA PRO A 353 -15.44 -8.91 33.91
C PRO A 353 -14.79 -7.93 32.92
N ASN A 354 -13.51 -8.16 32.61
CA ASN A 354 -12.82 -7.45 31.54
C ASN A 354 -13.24 -8.05 30.18
N ASN A 355 -14.00 -7.29 29.40
CA ASN A 355 -14.47 -7.69 28.07
C ASN A 355 -13.61 -7.14 26.93
N MET A 356 -12.39 -6.67 27.19
CA MET A 356 -11.42 -6.41 26.14
C MET A 356 -11.14 -7.70 25.33
N PRO A 357 -10.82 -7.61 24.03
CA PRO A 357 -10.63 -8.78 23.18
C PRO A 357 -9.39 -9.58 23.57
N ASP A 358 -9.53 -10.88 23.79
CA ASP A 358 -8.42 -11.72 24.29
C ASP A 358 -7.26 -11.76 23.28
N ASN A 359 -7.58 -11.84 21.99
CA ASN A 359 -6.60 -11.79 20.89
C ASN A 359 -6.17 -10.35 20.50
N GLY A 360 -6.78 -9.32 21.10
CA GLY A 360 -6.43 -7.92 20.87
C GLY A 360 -7.15 -7.26 19.70
N LEU A 361 -8.09 -7.97 19.06
CA LEU A 361 -8.85 -7.43 17.93
C LEU A 361 -10.29 -7.16 18.31
N LEU A 362 -10.68 -5.89 18.19
CA LEU A 362 -12.05 -5.42 18.28
C LEU A 362 -12.51 -4.98 16.89
N TYR A 363 -13.61 -5.54 16.40
CA TYR A 363 -14.25 -5.10 15.17
C TYR A 363 -15.56 -4.38 15.45
N ALA A 364 -15.83 -3.24 14.83
CA ALA A 364 -17.08 -2.50 15.02
C ALA A 364 -17.68 -2.09 13.67
N THR A 365 -19.00 -2.21 13.55
CA THR A 365 -19.72 -1.89 12.31
C THR A 365 -21.17 -1.49 12.59
N ARG A 366 -21.71 -0.66 11.71
CA ARG A 366 -23.12 -0.31 11.62
C ARG A 366 -23.63 -0.53 10.20
N ASN A 367 -24.58 -1.46 10.06
CA ASN A 367 -25.29 -1.69 8.80
C ASN A 367 -26.75 -1.21 8.86
N ASP A 368 -27.14 -0.54 9.94
CA ASP A 368 -28.51 -0.10 10.23
C ASP A 368 -28.76 1.38 9.86
N ILE A 369 -28.14 1.86 8.79
CA ILE A 369 -28.14 3.28 8.39
C ILE A 369 -29.32 3.60 7.46
N SER A 370 -29.95 4.74 7.70
CA SER A 370 -30.96 5.32 6.81
C SER A 370 -30.32 6.33 5.85
N GLY A 371 -30.91 6.57 4.68
CA GLY A 371 -30.26 7.34 3.60
C GLY A 371 -29.88 8.80 3.89
N ILE A 372 -30.34 9.39 5.01
CA ILE A 372 -29.97 10.75 5.42
C ILE A 372 -28.87 10.80 6.50
N GLN A 373 -28.38 9.64 6.94
CA GLN A 373 -27.36 9.49 7.97
C GLN A 373 -26.10 8.83 7.41
N GLU A 374 -25.03 8.91 8.18
CA GLU A 374 -23.77 8.19 7.96
C GLU A 374 -23.48 7.30 9.18
N PRO A 375 -22.89 6.10 9.03
CA PRO A 375 -22.46 5.32 10.18
C PRO A 375 -21.25 5.96 10.87
N GLY A 376 -21.08 5.66 12.16
CA GLY A 376 -19.85 6.01 12.86
C GLY A 376 -19.65 5.20 14.14
N ILE A 377 -18.40 4.94 14.46
CA ILE A 377 -17.96 4.30 15.70
C ILE A 377 -17.17 5.32 16.51
N LYS A 378 -17.57 5.60 17.75
CA LYS A 378 -16.85 6.53 18.63
C LYS A 378 -16.26 5.80 19.84
N LEU A 379 -14.96 5.95 20.04
CA LEU A 379 -14.24 5.46 21.20
C LEU A 379 -14.10 6.60 22.22
N ILE A 380 -14.45 6.33 23.49
CA ILE A 380 -14.30 7.27 24.60
C ILE A 380 -13.57 6.59 25.76
N ASN A 381 -13.02 7.43 26.66
CA ASN A 381 -12.37 6.98 27.89
C ASN A 381 -11.24 5.97 27.64
N GLY A 382 -10.46 6.20 26.57
CA GLY A 382 -9.38 5.32 26.13
C GLY A 382 -7.99 5.73 26.60
N SER A 383 -7.87 6.61 27.61
CA SER A 383 -6.56 7.10 28.08
C SER A 383 -5.67 5.97 28.62
N GLU A 384 -6.27 4.93 29.19
CA GLU A 384 -5.59 3.69 29.56
C GLU A 384 -6.22 2.52 28.81
N ILE A 385 -5.39 1.76 28.08
CA ILE A 385 -5.83 0.57 27.37
C ILE A 385 -5.60 -0.63 28.28
N ALA A 386 -6.68 -1.11 28.91
CA ALA A 386 -6.66 -2.14 29.94
C ALA A 386 -6.50 -3.58 29.38
N ARG A 387 -5.52 -3.76 28.51
CA ARG A 387 -5.16 -5.04 27.90
C ARG A 387 -3.64 -5.09 27.70
N ALA A 388 -3.00 -6.06 28.36
CA ALA A 388 -1.61 -6.36 28.09
C ALA A 388 -1.44 -6.86 26.64
N GLY A 389 -0.38 -6.40 25.96
CA GLY A 389 -0.10 -6.79 24.58
C GLY A 389 -0.96 -6.05 23.54
N GLY A 390 -1.57 -4.91 23.89
CA GLY A 390 -2.10 -3.98 22.89
C GLY A 390 -3.60 -4.02 22.61
N LEU A 391 -4.03 -3.26 21.61
CA LEU A 391 -5.40 -3.28 21.10
C LEU A 391 -5.42 -2.76 19.66
N THR A 392 -6.10 -3.49 18.79
CA THR A 392 -6.41 -3.05 17.44
C THR A 392 -7.92 -2.93 17.29
N VAL A 393 -8.39 -1.71 17.04
CA VAL A 393 -9.79 -1.44 16.74
C VAL A 393 -9.95 -1.29 15.24
N VAL A 394 -10.85 -2.07 14.65
CA VAL A 394 -11.11 -2.07 13.21
C VAL A 394 -12.58 -1.77 12.92
N SER A 395 -12.84 -0.95 11.92
CA SER A 395 -14.19 -0.62 11.48
C SER A 395 -14.23 -0.36 9.98
N ASN A 396 -15.25 -0.87 9.28
CA ASN A 396 -15.53 -0.47 7.90
C ASN A 396 -16.20 0.91 7.81
N ASP A 397 -16.55 1.50 8.96
CA ASP A 397 -17.16 2.83 9.08
C ASP A 397 -16.17 3.85 9.67
N PRO A 398 -16.43 5.16 9.53
CA PRO A 398 -15.63 6.22 10.17
C PRO A 398 -15.48 6.02 11.68
N VAL A 399 -14.25 6.14 12.18
CA VAL A 399 -13.93 6.04 13.61
C VAL A 399 -13.63 7.42 14.19
N TYR A 400 -14.26 7.71 15.32
CA TYR A 400 -14.08 8.92 16.10
C TYR A 400 -13.42 8.58 17.43
N VAL A 401 -12.30 9.20 17.77
CA VAL A 401 -11.63 8.99 19.05
C VAL A 401 -11.72 10.26 19.87
N LYS A 402 -12.35 10.18 21.05
CA LYS A 402 -12.57 11.34 21.91
C LYS A 402 -11.65 11.32 23.12
N GLY A 403 -10.89 12.40 23.28
CA GLY A 403 -10.03 12.66 24.42
C GLY A 403 -8.72 11.89 24.36
N ASP A 404 -7.92 12.01 25.42
CA ASP A 404 -6.61 11.37 25.49
C ASP A 404 -6.74 9.85 25.28
N TYR A 405 -5.88 9.30 24.44
CA TYR A 405 -5.91 7.89 24.04
C TYR A 405 -4.54 7.24 24.24
N ASN A 406 -4.52 6.17 25.02
CA ASN A 406 -3.35 5.33 25.29
C ASN A 406 -2.15 6.11 25.86
N THR A 407 -2.42 7.02 26.79
CA THR A 407 -1.45 7.90 27.45
C THR A 407 -0.97 7.35 28.79
N VAL A 408 -1.73 6.45 29.42
CA VAL A 408 -1.38 5.79 30.68
C VAL A 408 -0.89 4.38 30.39
N SER A 409 0.32 4.05 30.84
CA SER A 409 0.93 2.73 30.65
C SER A 409 0.82 2.25 29.20
N GLU A 410 1.32 3.08 28.28
CA GLU A 410 1.16 2.94 26.83
C GLU A 410 1.28 1.49 26.34
N GLN A 411 0.25 1.05 25.62
CA GLN A 411 0.17 -0.27 25.00
C GLN A 411 0.38 -0.17 23.48
N PRO A 412 0.78 -1.25 22.79
CA PRO A 412 0.86 -1.24 21.34
C PRO A 412 -0.56 -1.20 20.74
N THR A 413 -1.02 -0.04 20.28
CA THR A 413 -2.38 0.13 19.77
C THR A 413 -2.45 0.57 18.32
N SER A 414 -3.49 0.13 17.63
CA SER A 414 -3.83 0.64 16.31
C SER A 414 -5.33 0.85 16.13
N ILE A 415 -5.69 1.77 15.23
CA ILE A 415 -7.05 2.00 14.77
C ILE A 415 -7.03 1.90 13.25
N ILE A 416 -7.87 1.01 12.70
CA ILE A 416 -8.00 0.75 11.27
C ILE A 416 -9.44 1.08 10.87
N ALA A 417 -9.64 2.07 10.01
CA ALA A 417 -10.97 2.62 9.74
C ALA A 417 -11.18 3.00 8.28
N ASP A 418 -12.45 3.22 7.90
CA ASP A 418 -12.79 3.92 6.67
C ASP A 418 -12.21 5.35 6.66
N SER A 419 -12.41 6.10 7.75
CA SER A 419 -11.73 7.37 7.99
C SER A 419 -11.50 7.59 9.48
N LEU A 420 -10.46 8.36 9.82
CA LEU A 420 -10.09 8.68 11.20
C LEU A 420 -10.52 10.10 11.56
N ASN A 421 -11.21 10.25 12.69
CA ASN A 421 -11.65 11.52 13.23
C ASN A 421 -11.16 11.66 14.67
N LEU A 422 -10.45 12.75 14.98
CA LEU A 422 -9.92 12.98 16.33
C LEU A 422 -10.67 14.15 16.98
N LEU A 423 -11.17 13.90 18.19
CA LEU A 423 -12.00 14.83 18.96
C LEU A 423 -11.29 15.13 20.28
N SER A 424 -11.21 16.40 20.65
CA SER A 424 -10.50 16.85 21.84
C SER A 424 -11.18 16.37 23.13
N ASN A 425 -10.45 16.49 24.25
CA ASN A 425 -11.00 16.25 25.59
C ASN A 425 -12.29 17.06 25.87
N ASN A 426 -12.44 18.25 25.26
CA ASN A 426 -13.58 19.14 25.45
C ASN A 426 -14.72 18.94 24.43
N TRP A 427 -14.60 18.00 23.49
CA TRP A 427 -15.63 17.80 22.48
C TRP A 427 -16.99 17.46 23.09
N ASN A 428 -18.03 18.10 22.56
CA ASN A 428 -19.42 17.78 22.86
C ASN A 428 -20.23 17.70 21.57
N ASP A 429 -20.82 16.53 21.32
CA ASP A 429 -21.63 16.25 20.14
C ASP A 429 -22.71 17.32 19.93
N THR A 430 -23.36 17.80 21.00
CA THR A 430 -24.46 18.79 20.89
C THR A 430 -24.04 20.11 20.24
N ASN A 431 -22.74 20.40 20.18
CA ASN A 431 -22.20 21.61 19.57
C ASN A 431 -21.77 21.39 18.10
N SER A 432 -21.96 20.19 17.56
CA SER A 432 -21.50 19.81 16.21
C SER A 432 -22.12 20.64 15.08
N THR A 433 -23.37 21.08 15.24
CA THR A 433 -24.06 22.02 14.32
C THR A 433 -23.77 23.49 14.62
N SER A 434 -23.13 23.80 15.75
CA SER A 434 -22.85 25.17 16.17
C SER A 434 -21.63 25.74 15.45
N SER A 435 -21.46 27.05 15.48
CA SER A 435 -20.26 27.72 14.97
C SER A 435 -18.98 27.20 15.63
N LEU A 436 -17.84 27.35 14.95
CA LEU A 436 -16.54 26.96 15.50
C LEU A 436 -16.21 27.60 16.86
N SER A 437 -16.72 28.81 17.13
CA SER A 437 -16.55 29.47 18.43
C SER A 437 -17.17 28.69 19.60
N SER A 438 -18.15 27.82 19.33
CA SER A 438 -18.82 26.97 20.33
C SER A 438 -18.17 25.58 20.44
N ARG A 439 -17.11 25.32 19.68
CA ARG A 439 -16.34 24.06 19.67
C ARG A 439 -14.86 24.32 19.96
N PRO A 440 -14.49 24.97 21.09
CA PRO A 440 -13.10 25.19 21.44
C PRO A 440 -12.44 23.85 21.81
N ALA A 441 -11.39 23.48 21.09
CA ALA A 441 -10.60 22.31 21.44
C ALA A 441 -9.74 22.58 22.68
N THR A 442 -9.37 21.50 23.35
CA THR A 442 -8.34 21.48 24.40
C THR A 442 -7.16 20.61 24.00
N ALA A 443 -6.00 20.82 24.62
CA ALA A 443 -4.85 19.97 24.40
C ALA A 443 -5.22 18.49 24.62
N THR A 444 -4.86 17.65 23.65
CA THR A 444 -5.24 16.23 23.63
C THR A 444 -4.10 15.42 23.01
N THR A 445 -3.84 14.23 23.57
CA THR A 445 -2.75 13.34 23.15
C THR A 445 -3.28 11.98 22.70
N PHE A 446 -2.84 11.53 21.53
CA PHE A 446 -3.15 10.21 20.98
C PHE A 446 -1.87 9.41 20.72
N ASN A 447 -1.72 8.26 21.38
CA ASN A 447 -0.60 7.34 21.14
C ASN A 447 -1.13 6.07 20.45
N SER A 448 -1.13 6.02 19.13
CA SER A 448 -1.64 4.86 18.37
C SER A 448 -1.09 4.87 16.96
N ALA A 449 -0.95 3.70 16.36
CA ALA A 449 -0.85 3.59 14.91
C ALA A 449 -2.24 3.76 14.26
N PHE A 450 -2.28 4.24 13.03
CA PHE A 450 -3.53 4.47 12.31
C PHE A 450 -3.44 3.91 10.90
N VAL A 451 -4.49 3.23 10.48
CA VAL A 451 -4.79 2.95 9.07
C VAL A 451 -6.14 3.58 8.75
N ALA A 452 -6.20 4.48 7.77
CA ALA A 452 -7.45 5.15 7.43
C ALA A 452 -7.51 5.47 5.94
N GLY A 453 -8.73 5.55 5.43
CA GLY A 453 -8.98 6.04 4.09
C GLY A 453 -8.85 7.56 4.01
N ILE A 454 -8.33 8.02 2.88
CA ILE A 454 -8.21 9.42 2.53
C ILE A 454 -9.10 9.76 1.32
N ASP A 455 -9.20 11.03 0.97
CA ASP A 455 -9.74 11.46 -0.32
C ASP A 455 -8.58 11.79 -1.26
N ASN A 456 -8.79 11.79 -2.57
CA ASN A 456 -7.76 12.16 -3.53
C ASN A 456 -7.82 13.66 -3.86
N THR A 457 -6.66 14.31 -3.87
CA THR A 457 -6.55 15.65 -4.45
C THR A 457 -6.70 15.57 -5.96
N THR A 458 -7.46 16.53 -6.50
CA THR A 458 -7.60 16.78 -7.93
C THR A 458 -7.19 18.21 -8.23
N THR A 459 -6.98 18.55 -9.50
CA THR A 459 -6.73 19.93 -9.92
C THR A 459 -7.81 20.87 -9.39
N GLY A 460 -7.43 21.88 -8.61
CA GLY A 460 -8.33 22.85 -8.00
C GLY A 460 -9.04 22.38 -6.72
N ASN A 461 -8.92 21.11 -6.31
CA ASN A 461 -9.55 20.59 -5.10
C ASN A 461 -8.55 19.81 -4.25
N TYR A 462 -8.04 20.47 -3.20
CA TYR A 462 -7.16 19.86 -2.21
C TYR A 462 -7.92 18.93 -1.26
N ASN A 463 -7.35 17.78 -0.90
CA ASN A 463 -7.93 16.81 0.05
C ASN A 463 -7.58 17.10 1.53
N GLY A 464 -6.65 18.03 1.80
CA GLY A 464 -6.13 18.35 3.13
C GLY A 464 -4.82 17.68 3.53
N GLY A 465 -4.26 16.80 2.69
CA GLY A 465 -2.96 16.14 2.87
C GLY A 465 -2.82 15.34 4.16
N LEU A 466 -1.57 15.00 4.49
CA LEU A 466 -1.20 14.33 5.75
C LEU A 466 -1.67 15.14 6.96
N GLU A 467 -1.59 16.46 6.88
CA GLU A 467 -1.92 17.36 7.98
C GLU A 467 -3.41 17.40 8.33
N ASN A 468 -4.25 16.77 7.51
CA ASN A 468 -5.67 16.49 7.73
C ASN A 468 -6.03 15.00 7.52
N TYR A 469 -5.02 14.10 7.52
CA TYR A 469 -5.25 12.66 7.60
C TYR A 469 -6.19 12.31 8.78
N PRO A 470 -5.94 12.80 10.01
CA PRO A 470 -6.99 12.84 11.02
C PRO A 470 -7.94 14.00 10.70
N ARG A 471 -9.20 13.69 10.48
CA ARG A 471 -10.25 14.70 10.26
C ARG A 471 -10.57 15.37 11.60
N LEU A 472 -10.56 16.70 11.60
CA LEU A 472 -10.84 17.51 12.79
C LEU A 472 -12.17 18.25 12.64
N HIS A 473 -12.81 18.54 13.78
CA HIS A 473 -14.17 19.13 13.85
C HIS A 473 -14.26 20.34 14.79
N GLU A 474 -13.13 20.86 15.27
CA GLU A 474 -13.08 21.83 16.36
C GLU A 474 -12.19 23.03 16.02
N ASN A 475 -12.29 24.07 16.83
CA ASN A 475 -11.36 25.19 16.81
C ASN A 475 -10.11 24.82 17.63
N TRP A 476 -9.03 24.51 16.93
CA TRP A 476 -7.73 24.16 17.51
C TRP A 476 -6.73 25.31 17.55
N THR A 477 -7.15 26.53 17.21
CA THR A 477 -6.24 27.69 17.16
C THR A 477 -5.51 27.87 18.48
N GLY A 478 -4.17 27.79 18.45
CA GLY A 478 -3.31 27.92 19.63
C GLY A 478 -3.37 26.73 20.61
N ARG A 479 -3.90 25.58 20.18
CA ARG A 479 -4.00 24.35 20.98
C ARG A 479 -3.12 23.25 20.42
N ASN A 480 -2.52 22.46 21.30
CA ASN A 480 -1.66 21.36 20.90
C ASN A 480 -2.48 20.09 20.61
N LEU A 481 -2.24 19.49 19.46
CA LEU A 481 -2.66 18.12 19.16
C LEU A 481 -1.39 17.27 19.09
N THR A 482 -1.21 16.40 20.09
CA THR A 482 -0.04 15.53 20.17
C THR A 482 -0.42 14.16 19.62
N ILE A 483 0.34 13.67 18.65
CA ILE A 483 0.17 12.33 18.11
C ILE A 483 1.53 11.63 18.13
N LYS A 484 1.61 10.49 18.79
CA LYS A 484 2.77 9.60 18.72
C LYS A 484 2.35 8.28 18.10
N GLY A 485 2.77 8.00 16.88
CA GLY A 485 2.15 6.92 16.11
C GLY A 485 2.73 6.68 14.73
N SER A 486 1.87 6.13 13.87
CA SER A 486 2.12 5.85 12.45
C SER A 486 0.86 6.22 11.66
N PHE A 487 1.03 6.83 10.49
CA PHE A 487 -0.05 7.22 9.59
C PHE A 487 0.01 6.38 8.31
N VAL A 488 -0.96 5.49 8.12
CA VAL A 488 -0.99 4.56 6.99
C VAL A 488 -2.26 4.78 6.16
N ALA A 489 -2.12 5.23 4.92
CA ALA A 489 -3.25 5.42 4.00
C ALA A 489 -3.25 4.34 2.91
N LEU A 490 -4.08 3.31 3.07
CA LEU A 490 -4.10 2.14 2.17
C LEU A 490 -5.24 2.17 1.14
N TRP A 491 -6.23 3.04 1.30
CA TRP A 491 -7.40 3.10 0.44
C TRP A 491 -8.00 4.50 0.43
N ASN A 492 -8.97 4.70 -0.47
CA ASN A 492 -9.87 5.84 -0.38
C ASN A 492 -11.02 5.54 0.58
N SER A 493 -11.46 6.57 1.29
CA SER A 493 -12.66 6.52 2.12
C SER A 493 -13.87 6.19 1.24
N SER A 494 -14.65 5.19 1.65
CA SER A 494 -15.87 4.73 0.98
C SER A 494 -17.14 5.32 1.59
N VAL A 495 -17.07 5.71 2.87
CA VAL A 495 -18.19 6.29 3.61
C VAL A 495 -18.05 7.80 3.70
N ALA A 496 -16.97 8.29 4.31
CA ALA A 496 -16.80 9.72 4.56
C ALA A 496 -16.11 10.38 3.36
N ASN A 497 -16.87 10.94 2.42
CA ASN A 497 -16.41 11.42 1.11
C ASN A 497 -16.54 12.94 0.92
N GLY A 498 -16.91 13.67 1.97
CA GLY A 498 -17.07 15.10 1.96
C GLY A 498 -15.76 15.83 1.63
N GLY A 499 -15.85 16.87 0.83
CA GLY A 499 -14.68 17.67 0.42
C GLY A 499 -14.00 18.36 1.59
N TRP A 500 -12.68 18.52 1.52
CA TRP A 500 -11.93 19.25 2.53
C TRP A 500 -12.39 20.71 2.61
N THR A 501 -12.50 21.23 3.82
CA THR A 501 -12.84 22.64 4.09
C THR A 501 -12.11 23.10 5.34
N TYR A 502 -11.45 24.25 5.27
CA TYR A 502 -10.79 24.89 6.41
C TYR A 502 -11.61 26.06 6.95
N GLY A 503 -11.55 26.29 8.26
CA GLY A 503 -12.27 27.36 8.93
C GLY A 503 -13.73 27.00 9.21
N ASN A 504 -14.57 28.00 9.41
CA ASN A 504 -15.96 27.82 9.84
C ASN A 504 -16.81 27.26 8.67
N PRO A 505 -17.60 26.18 8.88
CA PRO A 505 -17.90 25.48 10.13
C PRO A 505 -17.08 24.20 10.40
N GLN A 506 -16.01 23.89 9.66
CA GLN A 506 -15.31 22.61 9.81
C GLN A 506 -14.34 22.59 11.01
N TYR A 507 -13.17 23.23 10.88
CA TYR A 507 -12.08 23.19 11.86
C TYR A 507 -11.06 24.32 11.66
N THR A 508 -10.25 24.60 12.67
CA THR A 508 -8.95 25.31 12.50
C THR A 508 -7.80 24.40 12.87
N ALA A 509 -6.59 24.69 12.38
CA ALA A 509 -5.45 23.80 12.57
C ALA A 509 -4.86 23.89 14.00
N PRO A 510 -4.46 22.76 14.60
CA PRO A 510 -3.73 22.74 15.86
C PRO A 510 -2.24 23.07 15.66
N ASN A 511 -1.55 23.32 16.78
CA ASN A 511 -0.11 23.10 16.84
C ASN A 511 0.13 21.58 16.77
N ARG A 512 0.69 21.10 15.67
CA ARG A 512 0.92 19.66 15.42
C ARG A 512 2.22 19.22 16.09
N ILE A 513 2.10 18.44 17.16
CA ILE A 513 3.23 17.77 17.81
C ILE A 513 3.16 16.29 17.43
N TRP A 514 3.53 15.99 16.19
CA TRP A 514 3.39 14.66 15.60
C TRP A 514 4.75 13.99 15.51
N ALA A 515 4.86 12.78 16.07
CA ALA A 515 6.09 12.03 16.11
C ALA A 515 5.83 10.55 15.80
N TYR A 516 6.82 9.91 15.19
CA TYR A 516 6.80 8.46 15.02
C TYR A 516 6.98 7.76 16.38
N ASN A 517 6.22 6.70 16.63
CA ASN A 517 6.44 5.85 17.79
C ASN A 517 7.56 4.85 17.51
N THR A 518 8.79 5.16 17.98
CA THR A 518 9.96 4.29 17.78
C THR A 518 9.83 2.92 18.44
N ALA A 519 8.88 2.72 19.38
CA ALA A 519 8.57 1.41 19.92
C ALA A 519 8.17 0.41 18.83
N PHE A 520 7.51 0.85 17.75
CA PHE A 520 7.11 0.00 16.63
C PHE A 520 8.29 -0.58 15.84
N ASN A 521 9.51 -0.09 16.05
CA ASN A 521 10.69 -0.71 15.45
C ASN A 521 10.96 -2.12 15.99
N ASP A 522 10.50 -2.42 17.20
CA ASP A 522 10.54 -3.77 17.77
C ASP A 522 9.26 -4.54 17.39
N PRO A 523 9.36 -5.67 16.68
CA PRO A 523 8.22 -6.50 16.33
C PRO A 523 7.35 -6.93 17.52
N ALA A 524 7.91 -7.04 18.73
CA ALA A 524 7.16 -7.38 19.94
C ALA A 524 6.21 -6.25 20.41
N ASN A 525 6.46 -5.02 19.97
CA ASN A 525 5.68 -3.83 20.30
C ASN A 525 4.77 -3.39 19.14
N LEU A 526 4.60 -4.24 18.12
CA LEU A 526 3.60 -3.98 17.09
C LEU A 526 2.19 -4.23 17.64
N PRO A 527 1.20 -3.37 17.30
CA PRO A 527 -0.20 -3.63 17.59
C PRO A 527 -0.64 -5.03 17.10
N PRO A 528 -1.53 -5.74 17.83
CA PRO A 528 -2.10 -7.00 17.36
C PRO A 528 -2.66 -6.87 15.94
N PHE A 529 -2.49 -7.88 15.09
CA PHE A 529 -3.00 -7.85 13.71
C PHE A 529 -2.46 -6.67 12.86
N THR A 530 -1.22 -6.22 13.12
CA THR A 530 -0.55 -5.23 12.27
C THR A 530 -0.52 -5.67 10.80
N PRO A 531 -0.93 -4.81 9.85
CA PRO A 531 -0.86 -5.12 8.43
C PRO A 531 0.57 -5.10 7.88
N TRP A 532 0.76 -5.83 6.79
CA TRP A 532 2.05 -5.98 6.12
C TRP A 532 2.01 -5.38 4.73
N ALA A 533 3.01 -4.58 4.39
CA ALA A 533 3.41 -4.35 3.01
C ALA A 533 4.22 -5.57 2.54
N VAL A 534 3.85 -6.13 1.38
CA VAL A 534 4.45 -7.34 0.81
C VAL A 534 5.26 -6.97 -0.43
N GLU A 535 6.52 -7.37 -0.44
CA GLU A 535 7.43 -7.24 -1.57
C GLU A 535 7.87 -8.64 -2.02
N ALA A 536 7.88 -8.88 -3.34
CA ALA A 536 8.48 -10.06 -3.95
C ALA A 536 9.78 -9.65 -4.64
N GLN A 537 10.89 -9.78 -3.92
CA GLN A 537 12.20 -9.45 -4.44
C GLN A 537 12.75 -10.61 -5.26
N ARG A 538 13.08 -10.38 -6.54
CA ARG A 538 13.73 -11.41 -7.38
C ARG A 538 15.14 -11.71 -6.86
N ILE A 539 15.44 -12.99 -6.66
CA ILE A 539 16.74 -13.48 -6.19
C ILE A 539 17.50 -14.19 -7.31
N ALA A 540 16.82 -15.08 -8.05
CA ALA A 540 17.40 -15.82 -9.17
C ALA A 540 16.33 -16.07 -10.23
N TRP A 541 16.75 -16.23 -11.48
CA TRP A 541 15.88 -16.50 -12.61
C TRP A 541 16.63 -17.35 -13.64
N TRP A 542 15.99 -18.40 -14.18
CA TRP A 542 16.52 -19.22 -15.27
C TRP A 542 15.38 -19.88 -16.06
N SER A 543 15.69 -20.37 -17.26
CA SER A 543 14.78 -21.17 -18.07
C SER A 543 15.43 -22.45 -18.55
N ASP A 544 14.64 -23.51 -18.63
CA ASP A 544 15.05 -24.75 -19.29
C ASP A 544 14.79 -24.57 -20.78
N LEU A 545 15.86 -24.46 -21.56
CA LEU A 545 15.77 -24.46 -23.03
C LEU A 545 15.59 -25.93 -23.48
N GLY A 546 14.40 -26.24 -23.99
CA GLY A 546 14.05 -27.55 -24.55
C GLY A 546 14.65 -27.84 -25.92
#